data_AF-A0A6N6M697-F1
#
_entry.id   AF-A0A6N6M697-F1
#
_cell.length_a   1.000
_cell.length_b   1.000
_cell.length_c   1.000
_cell.angle_alpha   90.00
_cell.angle_beta   90.00
_cell.angle_gamma   90.00
#
_symmetry.space_group_name_H-M   'P 1'
#
loop_
_entity.id
_entity.type
_entity.pdbx_description
1 polymer ?
#
loop_
_entity_poly.entity_id
_entity_poly.type
_entity_poly.pdbx_seq_one_letter_code
_entity_poly.pdbx_strand_id
1 'polypeptide(L)'
;MVKRFLQTLIVLFLLVGTTAVHAQDKKKTKIPKDKEKYAEEKAKEQKEKQKEVREELKERHRELQSKETQKRMKRSKRRSERMRKGKRKVPFWKRWFRRH
;
A
#
# COMPACT_ATOMS: atom_id res chain seq x y z
N MET A 1 55.90 -21.94 1.77
CA MET A 1 55.12 -21.60 0.55
C MET A 1 53.71 -22.19 0.56
N VAL A 2 53.52 -23.45 0.97
CA VAL A 2 52.23 -24.15 0.93
C VAL A 2 51.10 -23.45 1.73
N LYS A 3 51.38 -22.86 2.91
CA LYS A 3 50.37 -22.14 3.71
C LYS A 3 49.81 -20.88 3.01
N ARG A 4 50.64 -20.13 2.29
CA ARG A 4 50.21 -18.94 1.52
C ARG A 4 49.44 -19.33 0.27
N PHE A 5 49.80 -20.46 -0.33
CA PHE A 5 49.09 -21.06 -1.45
C PHE A 5 47.70 -21.61 -1.02
N LEU A 6 47.63 -22.21 0.17
CA LEU A 6 46.37 -22.69 0.73
C LEU A 6 45.45 -21.54 1.12
N GLN A 7 45.98 -20.46 1.71
CA GLN A 7 45.19 -19.25 2.01
C GLN A 7 44.64 -18.58 0.74
N THR A 8 45.42 -18.51 -0.33
CA THR A 8 44.95 -17.93 -1.59
C THR A 8 43.87 -18.77 -2.26
N LEU A 9 43.95 -20.11 -2.18
CA LEU A 9 42.90 -21.01 -2.64
C LEU A 9 41.59 -20.87 -1.83
N ILE A 10 41.69 -20.72 -0.51
CA ILE A 10 40.52 -20.53 0.37
C ILE A 10 39.82 -19.18 0.08
N VAL A 11 40.59 -18.11 -0.13
CA VAL A 11 40.04 -16.79 -0.47
C VAL A 11 39.39 -16.80 -1.85
N LEU A 12 39.98 -17.49 -2.83
CA LEU A 12 39.39 -17.64 -4.16
C LEU A 12 38.07 -18.41 -4.12
N PHE A 13 37.98 -19.46 -3.30
CA PHE A 13 36.75 -20.24 -3.13
C PHE A 13 35.62 -19.42 -2.48
N LEU A 14 35.95 -18.56 -1.52
CA LEU A 14 35.00 -17.64 -0.86
C LEU A 14 34.46 -16.56 -1.80
N LEU A 15 35.24 -16.08 -2.78
CA LEU A 15 34.75 -15.10 -3.76
C LEU A 15 33.71 -15.69 -4.73
N VAL A 16 33.91 -16.95 -5.14
CA VAL A 16 33.05 -17.60 -6.15
C VAL A 16 31.74 -18.11 -5.53
N GLY A 17 31.70 -18.41 -4.23
CA GLY A 17 30.54 -18.99 -3.54
C GLY A 17 29.32 -18.07 -3.36
N THR A 18 29.36 -16.81 -3.78
CA THR A 18 28.27 -15.84 -3.53
C THR A 18 27.16 -15.84 -4.58
N THR A 19 27.29 -16.59 -5.69
CA THR A 19 26.32 -16.57 -6.80
C THR A 19 25.10 -17.49 -6.60
N ALA A 20 25.05 -18.28 -5.53
CA ALA A 20 23.97 -19.25 -5.26
C ALA A 20 22.92 -18.73 -4.26
N VAL A 21 22.66 -17.42 -4.23
CA VAL A 21 21.49 -16.87 -3.52
C VAL A 21 20.25 -17.19 -4.34
N HIS A 22 19.67 -18.37 -4.11
CA HIS A 22 18.35 -18.71 -4.63
C HIS A 22 17.29 -17.84 -3.93
N ALA A 23 16.98 -16.69 -4.53
CA ALA A 23 15.77 -15.96 -4.20
C ALA A 23 14.58 -16.87 -4.49
N GLN A 24 13.74 -17.14 -3.49
CA GLN A 24 12.63 -18.09 -3.56
C GLN A 24 11.83 -17.94 -4.85
N ASP A 25 11.93 -18.94 -5.74
CA ASP A 25 11.06 -19.07 -6.89
C ASP A 25 9.64 -19.33 -6.37
N LYS A 26 8.83 -18.27 -6.34
CA LYS A 26 7.39 -18.39 -6.15
C LYS A 26 6.86 -19.18 -7.34
N LYS A 27 6.68 -20.49 -7.16
CA LYS A 27 5.99 -21.36 -8.12
C LYS A 27 4.69 -20.66 -8.50
N LYS A 28 4.63 -20.13 -9.72
CA LYS A 28 3.39 -19.65 -10.32
C LYS A 28 2.53 -20.87 -10.60
N THR A 29 1.81 -21.34 -9.58
CA THR A 29 0.70 -22.25 -9.80
C THR A 29 -0.26 -21.54 -10.74
N LYS A 30 -0.44 -22.09 -11.95
CA LYS A 30 -1.46 -21.62 -12.89
C LYS A 30 -2.81 -21.89 -12.23
N ILE A 31 -3.34 -20.89 -11.52
CA ILE A 31 -4.68 -20.95 -10.98
C ILE A 31 -5.61 -21.03 -12.20
N PRO A 32 -6.50 -22.03 -12.30
CA PRO A 32 -7.43 -22.12 -13.42
C PRO A 32 -8.26 -20.83 -13.51
N LYS A 33 -8.46 -20.30 -14.71
CA LYS A 33 -9.10 -18.98 -14.97
C LYS A 33 -10.44 -18.80 -14.26
N ASP A 34 -11.16 -19.88 -14.02
CA ASP A 34 -12.45 -19.87 -13.32
C ASP A 34 -12.31 -19.56 -11.82
N LYS A 35 -11.21 -19.99 -11.19
CA LYS A 35 -10.88 -19.63 -9.80
C LYS A 35 -10.44 -18.17 -9.68
N GLU A 36 -9.81 -17.61 -10.71
CA GLU A 36 -9.45 -16.18 -10.74
C GLU A 36 -10.71 -15.30 -10.84
N LYS A 37 -11.64 -15.63 -11.73
CA LYS A 37 -12.94 -14.92 -11.85
C LYS A 37 -13.75 -14.99 -10.55
N TYR A 38 -13.87 -16.18 -9.97
CA TYR A 38 -14.56 -16.37 -8.70
C TYR A 38 -13.91 -15.59 -7.55
N ALA A 39 -12.57 -15.54 -7.50
CA ALA A 39 -11.85 -14.74 -6.52
C ALA A 39 -12.07 -13.23 -6.74
N GLU A 40 -12.12 -12.78 -7.99
CA GLU A 40 -12.39 -11.38 -8.32
C GLU A 40 -13.82 -10.96 -7.96
N GLU A 41 -14.81 -11.80 -8.26
CA GLU A 41 -16.22 -11.58 -7.90
C GLU A 41 -16.40 -11.54 -6.38
N LYS A 42 -15.82 -12.51 -5.65
CA LYS A 42 -15.80 -12.47 -4.18
C LYS A 42 -15.10 -11.23 -3.64
N ALA A 43 -14.01 -10.79 -4.25
CA ALA A 43 -13.32 -9.58 -3.83
C ALA A 43 -14.15 -8.32 -4.09
N LYS A 44 -14.94 -8.28 -5.18
CA LYS A 44 -15.89 -7.18 -5.46
C LYS A 44 -17.02 -7.17 -4.43
N GLU A 45 -17.65 -8.31 -4.19
CA GLU A 45 -18.73 -8.45 -3.20
C GLU A 45 -18.26 -8.09 -1.79
N GLN A 46 -17.06 -8.55 -1.39
CA GLN A 46 -16.45 -8.16 -0.11
C GLN A 46 -16.16 -6.65 -0.05
N LYS A 47 -15.71 -6.03 -1.14
CA LYS A 47 -15.47 -4.58 -1.18
C LYS A 47 -16.77 -3.80 -1.04
N GLU A 48 -17.86 -4.27 -1.63
CA GLU A 48 -19.18 -3.64 -1.52
C GLU A 48 -19.73 -3.74 -0.11
N LYS A 49 -19.74 -4.96 0.47
CA LYS A 49 -20.10 -5.17 1.88
C LYS A 49 -19.24 -4.33 2.83
N GLN A 50 -17.93 -4.23 2.57
CA GLN A 50 -17.05 -3.38 3.37
C GLN A 50 -17.33 -1.89 3.21
N LYS A 51 -17.81 -1.43 2.05
CA LYS A 51 -18.18 -0.01 1.85
C LYS A 51 -19.40 0.32 2.68
N GLU A 52 -20.44 -0.51 2.61
CA GLU A 52 -21.69 -0.33 3.38
C GLU A 52 -21.40 -0.27 4.87
N VAL A 53 -20.67 -1.26 5.41
CA VAL A 53 -20.28 -1.29 6.83
C VAL A 53 -19.45 -0.06 7.21
N ARG A 54 -18.54 0.40 6.34
CA ARG A 54 -17.75 1.61 6.60
C ARG A 54 -18.59 2.88 6.60
N GLU A 55 -19.64 2.96 5.80
CA GLU A 55 -20.54 4.12 5.79
C GLU A 55 -21.39 4.14 7.04
N GLU A 56 -21.98 3.00 7.42
CA GLU A 56 -22.75 2.87 8.66
C GLU A 56 -21.90 3.23 9.89
N LEU A 57 -20.67 2.71 9.98
CA LEU A 57 -19.76 3.02 11.08
C LEU A 57 -19.39 4.51 11.14
N LYS A 58 -19.28 5.19 10.00
CA LYS A 58 -19.01 6.64 9.97
C LYS A 58 -20.22 7.44 10.44
N GLU A 59 -21.42 7.02 10.09
CA GLU A 59 -22.67 7.67 10.51
C GLU A 59 -22.87 7.49 12.02
N ARG A 60 -22.77 6.25 12.52
CA ARG A 60 -22.79 5.97 13.96
C ARG A 60 -21.74 6.78 14.71
N HIS A 61 -20.50 6.81 14.21
CA HIS A 61 -19.45 7.62 14.83
C HIS A 61 -19.82 9.10 14.89
N ARG A 62 -20.43 9.64 13.83
CA ARG A 62 -20.87 11.03 13.78
C ARG A 62 -22.01 11.31 14.76
N GLU A 63 -22.94 10.38 14.91
CA GLU A 63 -24.06 10.49 15.86
C GLU A 63 -23.60 10.47 17.32
N LEU A 64 -22.59 9.64 17.63
CA LEU A 64 -21.97 9.57 18.95
C LEU A 64 -21.22 10.86 19.34
N GLN A 65 -20.79 11.68 18.37
CA GLN A 65 -20.11 12.94 18.66
C GLN A 65 -21.06 13.97 19.28
N SER A 66 -20.53 14.81 20.18
CA SER A 66 -21.28 15.93 20.72
C SER A 66 -21.76 16.89 19.62
N LYS A 67 -22.90 17.57 19.83
CA LYS A 67 -23.46 18.55 18.89
C LYS A 67 -22.45 19.64 18.51
N GLU A 68 -21.61 20.07 19.45
CA GLU A 68 -20.55 21.04 19.20
C GLU A 68 -19.49 20.51 18.23
N THR A 69 -19.03 19.27 18.45
CA THR A 69 -18.08 18.60 17.56
C THR A 69 -18.67 18.42 16.16
N GLN A 70 -19.93 18.01 16.04
CA GLN A 70 -20.63 17.90 14.75
C GLN A 70 -20.67 19.25 14.01
N LYS A 71 -20.99 20.35 14.72
CA LYS A 71 -20.96 21.72 14.15
C LYS A 71 -19.56 22.10 13.69
N ARG A 72 -18.51 21.79 14.48
CA ARG A 72 -17.10 22.03 14.13
C ARG A 72 -16.69 21.26 12.87
N MET A 73 -17.05 19.97 12.79
CA MET A 73 -16.80 19.13 11.61
C MET A 73 -17.47 19.71 10.36
N LYS A 74 -18.74 20.13 10.47
CA LYS A 74 -19.48 20.76 9.36
C LYS A 74 -18.82 22.07 8.91
N ARG A 75 -18.40 22.93 9.83
CA ARG A 75 -17.68 24.18 9.52
C ARG A 75 -16.35 23.89 8.83
N SER A 76 -15.57 22.93 9.33
CA SER A 76 -14.29 22.50 8.74
C SER A 76 -14.47 21.96 7.32
N LYS A 77 -15.45 21.07 7.12
CA LYS A 77 -15.80 20.52 5.79
C LYS A 77 -16.13 21.63 4.79
N ARG A 78 -17.03 22.56 5.15
CA ARG A 78 -17.41 23.71 4.32
C ARG A 78 -16.24 24.64 4.01
N ARG A 79 -15.31 24.83 4.95
CA ARG A 79 -14.10 25.64 4.74
C ARG A 79 -13.18 24.96 3.72
N SER A 80 -12.95 23.66 3.87
CA SER A 80 -12.13 22.86 2.94
C SER A 80 -12.72 22.84 1.53
N GLU A 81 -14.04 22.65 1.41
CA GLU A 81 -14.75 22.69 0.13
C GLU A 81 -14.60 24.05 -0.55
N ARG A 82 -14.81 25.16 0.18
CA ARG A 82 -14.58 26.52 -0.34
C ARG A 82 -13.15 26.72 -0.80
N MET A 83 -12.17 26.28 -0.03
CA MET A 83 -10.75 26.42 -0.38
C MET A 83 -10.35 25.56 -1.58
N ARG A 84 -11.00 24.41 -1.79
CA ARG A 84 -10.76 23.51 -2.94
C ARG A 84 -11.57 23.89 -4.17
N LYS A 85 -12.67 24.64 -4.03
CA LYS A 85 -13.51 25.05 -5.16
C LYS A 85 -12.66 25.83 -6.17
N GLY A 86 -12.70 25.41 -7.44
CA GLY A 86 -11.92 26.01 -8.52
C GLY A 86 -10.43 25.66 -8.55
N LYS A 87 -9.91 24.89 -7.58
CA LYS A 87 -8.49 24.48 -7.57
C LYS A 87 -8.33 23.04 -8.08
N ARG A 88 -7.39 22.84 -9.02
CA ARG A 88 -6.97 21.49 -9.43
C ARG A 88 -6.39 20.74 -8.23
N LYS A 89 -6.81 19.48 -8.04
CA LYS A 89 -6.26 18.59 -7.02
C LYS A 89 -4.83 18.22 -7.43
N VAL A 90 -3.85 18.96 -6.94
CA VAL A 90 -2.43 18.63 -7.15
C VAL A 90 -2.05 17.56 -6.12
N PRO A 91 -1.55 16.40 -6.56
CA PRO A 91 -1.05 15.39 -5.64
C PRO A 91 0.11 15.92 -4.78
N PHE A 92 0.28 15.36 -3.59
CA PHE A 92 1.27 15.84 -2.63
C PHE A 92 2.70 15.79 -3.18
N TRP A 93 3.06 14.75 -3.94
CA TRP A 93 4.40 14.62 -4.55
C TRP A 93 4.70 15.77 -5.51
N LYS A 94 3.73 16.16 -6.35
CA LYS A 94 3.89 17.29 -7.28
C LYS A 94 3.93 18.65 -6.56
N ARG A 95 3.40 18.73 -5.34
CA ARG A 95 3.49 19.93 -4.49
C ARG A 95 4.85 20.03 -3.80
N TRP A 96 5.44 18.92 -3.39
CA TRP A 96 6.77 18.88 -2.73
C TRP A 96 7.92 19.24 -3.68
N PHE A 97 7.86 18.77 -4.93
CA PHE A 97 8.90 19.05 -5.93
C PHE A 97 8.59 20.27 -6.82
N ARG A 98 7.71 21.16 -6.36
CA ARG A 98 7.43 22.39 -7.10
C ARG A 98 8.60 23.34 -6.87
N ARG A 99 9.44 23.53 -7.90
CA ARG A 99 10.52 24.53 -7.89
C ARG A 99 9.89 25.91 -7.59
N HIS A 100 10.44 26.59 -6.60
CA HIS A 100 10.00 27.93 -6.20
C HIS A 100 10.31 28.94 -7.29
#